data_AF-A0A6L7WDF0-F1
#
_entry.id   AF-A0A6L7WDF0-F1
#
_cell.length_a   1.000
_cell.length_b   1.000
_cell.length_c   1.000
_cell.angle_alpha   90.00
_cell.angle_beta   90.00
_cell.angle_gamma   90.00
#
_symmetry.space_group_name_H-M   'P 1'
#
loop_
_entity.id
_entity.type
_entity.pdbx_description
1 polymer ?
#
loop_
_entity_poly.entity_id
_entity_poly.type
_entity_poly.pdbx_seq_one_letter_code
_entity_poly.pdbx_strand_id
1 'polypeptide(L)'
;GSAALLAALGMRDGFALAAVSASTTLGYVTLREFAIGARGRRAAAGSSWPAALLGLFERDRRRYGGYLVHLGLAVMAVAVVSATVYQSQARGIVAPGESFEVGGYTLAFEGLRERAGTANGIETEVVAAVTVRRGGDVVTSLEPGRRFFRNFPEQPMAMVDVDTGWREDLYVFLQGWDADGVAEINAFVNPLMAWLWIGAGLYVLGGIVVFAPQPARERVTAPAVPPSGATTRA
;
A
#
# COMPACT_ATOMS: atom_id res chain seq x y z
N GLY A 1 -11.96 21.98 -2.52
CA GLY A 1 -12.14 20.52 -2.37
C GLY A 1 -10.84 19.80 -2.64
N SER A 2 -10.73 18.51 -2.32
CA SER A 2 -9.52 17.69 -2.54
C SER A 2 -8.99 17.79 -3.98
N ALA A 3 -9.86 17.81 -4.98
CA ALA A 3 -9.50 18.01 -6.39
C ALA A 3 -8.74 19.32 -6.66
N ALA A 4 -9.17 20.42 -6.06
CA ALA A 4 -8.52 21.74 -6.25
C ALA A 4 -7.13 21.79 -5.59
N LEU A 5 -6.96 21.11 -4.45
CA LEU A 5 -5.67 21.00 -3.77
C LEU A 5 -4.70 20.14 -4.59
N LEU A 6 -5.17 19.00 -5.13
CA LEU A 6 -4.33 18.11 -5.94
C LEU A 6 -3.93 18.72 -7.28
N ALA A 7 -4.84 19.48 -7.92
CA ALA A 7 -4.52 20.25 -9.12
C ALA A 7 -3.49 21.34 -8.83
N ALA A 8 -3.58 22.01 -7.67
CA ALA A 8 -2.58 22.98 -7.23
C ALA A 8 -1.22 22.34 -6.92
N LEU A 9 -1.20 21.08 -6.49
CA LEU A 9 0.02 20.27 -6.27
C LEU A 9 0.59 19.69 -7.58
N GLY A 10 0.07 20.10 -8.74
CA GLY A 10 0.64 19.77 -10.05
C GLY A 10 0.08 18.51 -10.71
N MET A 11 -0.92 17.85 -10.13
CA MET A 11 -1.62 16.75 -10.80
C MET A 11 -2.47 17.29 -11.95
N ARG A 12 -2.16 16.90 -13.18
CA ARG A 12 -2.88 17.36 -14.39
C ARG A 12 -3.72 16.29 -15.08
N ASP A 13 -3.53 15.03 -14.72
CA ASP A 13 -4.34 13.93 -15.25
C ASP A 13 -5.75 13.97 -14.64
N GLY A 14 -6.77 14.10 -15.50
CA GLY A 14 -8.16 14.25 -15.08
C GLY A 14 -8.73 13.00 -14.39
N PHE A 15 -8.32 11.80 -14.82
CA PHE A 15 -8.75 10.55 -14.22
C PHE A 15 -8.10 10.35 -12.84
N ALA A 16 -6.81 10.66 -12.72
CA ALA A 16 -6.11 10.63 -11.44
C ALA A 16 -6.72 11.60 -10.44
N LEU A 17 -7.01 12.84 -10.86
CA LEU A 17 -7.68 13.83 -10.01
C LEU A 17 -9.04 13.34 -9.53
N ALA A 18 -9.85 12.79 -10.42
CA ALA A 18 -11.17 12.25 -10.07
C ALA A 18 -11.05 11.06 -9.09
N ALA A 19 -10.16 10.11 -9.38
CA ALA A 19 -9.97 8.91 -8.58
C ALA A 19 -9.46 9.26 -7.16
N VAL A 20 -8.41 10.07 -7.04
CA VAL A 20 -7.85 10.45 -5.73
C VAL A 20 -8.85 11.31 -4.96
N SER A 21 -9.60 12.19 -5.63
CA SER A 21 -10.64 12.99 -4.97
C SER A 21 -11.79 12.15 -4.43
N ALA A 22 -12.26 11.17 -5.21
CA ALA A 22 -13.29 10.23 -4.81
C ALA A 22 -12.82 9.38 -3.61
N SER A 23 -11.60 8.82 -3.69
CA SER A 23 -11.01 8.03 -2.61
C SER A 23 -10.78 8.84 -1.35
N THR A 24 -10.30 10.08 -1.46
CA THR A 24 -10.12 10.99 -0.32
C THR A 24 -11.46 11.30 0.35
N THR A 25 -12.51 11.53 -0.45
CA THR A 25 -13.87 11.78 0.05
C THR A 25 -14.44 10.55 0.75
N LEU A 26 -14.29 9.37 0.15
CA LEU A 26 -14.70 8.10 0.75
C LEU A 26 -13.99 7.85 2.08
N GLY A 27 -12.66 8.04 2.12
CA GLY A 27 -11.87 7.91 3.35
C GLY A 27 -12.33 8.90 4.42
N TYR A 28 -12.54 10.17 4.05
CA TYR A 28 -13.03 11.21 4.96
C TYR A 28 -14.41 10.87 5.55
N VAL A 29 -15.38 10.50 4.70
CA VAL A 29 -16.72 10.11 5.16
C VAL A 29 -16.63 8.91 6.10
N THR A 30 -15.84 7.91 5.75
CA THR A 30 -15.66 6.70 6.55
C THR A 30 -15.07 7.01 7.93
N LEU A 31 -14.00 7.81 7.99
CA LEU A 31 -13.39 8.25 9.25
C LEU A 31 -14.35 9.10 10.09
N ARG A 32 -15.16 9.95 9.45
CA ARG A 32 -16.19 10.74 10.12
C ARG A 32 -17.26 9.84 10.76
N GLU A 33 -17.71 8.80 10.08
CA GLU A 33 -18.68 7.85 10.63
C GLU A 33 -18.12 7.09 11.84
N PHE A 34 -16.85 6.68 11.81
CA PHE A 34 -16.17 6.14 13.00
C PHE A 34 -16.13 7.14 14.15
N ALA A 35 -15.77 8.40 13.87
CA ALA A 35 -15.68 9.44 14.88
C ALA A 35 -17.05 9.74 15.52
N ILE A 36 -18.11 9.82 14.73
CA ILE A 36 -19.48 10.05 15.23
C ILE A 36 -19.94 8.86 16.08
N GLY A 37 -19.75 7.63 15.60
CA GLY A 37 -20.08 6.42 16.35
C GLY A 37 -19.37 6.35 17.70
N ALA A 38 -18.05 6.59 17.70
CA ALA A 38 -17.24 6.57 18.92
C ALA A 38 -17.64 7.69 19.90
N ARG A 39 -17.92 8.90 19.42
CA ARG A 39 -18.40 10.02 20.26
C ARG A 39 -19.74 9.68 20.91
N GLY A 40 -20.69 9.13 20.15
CA GLY A 40 -21.99 8.72 20.68
C GLY A 40 -21.86 7.67 21.77
N ARG A 41 -21.02 6.63 21.55
CA ARG A 41 -20.77 5.59 22.55
C ARG A 41 -20.07 6.14 23.80
N ARG A 42 -19.08 7.02 23.62
CA ARG A 42 -18.39 7.69 24.74
C ARG A 42 -19.36 8.53 25.57
N ALA A 43 -20.23 9.30 24.94
CA ALA A 43 -21.23 10.11 25.63
C ALA A 43 -22.24 9.25 26.41
N ALA A 44 -22.63 8.10 25.88
CA ALA A 44 -23.59 7.20 26.52
C ALA A 44 -22.97 6.33 27.64
N ALA A 45 -21.73 5.87 27.48
CA ALA A 45 -21.10 4.89 28.37
C ALA A 45 -19.98 5.45 29.26
N GLY A 46 -19.62 6.74 29.11
CA GLY A 46 -18.55 7.37 29.89
C GLY A 46 -17.13 6.80 29.65
N SER A 47 -16.94 6.02 28.58
CA SER A 47 -15.71 5.27 28.33
C SER A 47 -14.59 6.10 27.70
N SER A 48 -13.36 5.56 27.73
CA SER A 48 -12.22 6.15 27.01
C SER A 48 -12.39 6.02 25.49
N TRP A 49 -11.70 6.86 24.72
CA TRP A 49 -11.75 6.83 23.25
C TRP A 49 -11.41 5.47 22.62
N PRO A 50 -10.33 4.77 23.05
CA PRO A 50 -10.03 3.44 22.51
C PRO A 50 -11.14 2.43 22.80
N ALA A 51 -11.67 2.43 24.03
CA ALA A 51 -12.77 1.55 24.40
C ALA A 51 -14.06 1.85 23.62
N ALA A 52 -14.35 3.13 23.36
CA ALA A 52 -15.47 3.55 22.54
C ALA A 52 -15.33 3.09 21.08
N LEU A 53 -14.13 3.17 20.49
CA LEU A 53 -13.84 2.71 19.12
C LEU A 53 -13.93 1.18 18.99
N LEU A 54 -13.30 0.44 19.90
CA LEU A 54 -13.35 -1.02 19.88
C LEU A 54 -14.79 -1.53 20.10
N GLY A 55 -15.53 -0.86 20.99
CA GLY A 55 -16.92 -1.19 21.26
C GLY A 55 -17.89 -0.98 20.09
N LEU A 56 -17.49 -0.26 19.04
CA LEU A 56 -18.30 -0.16 17.81
C LEU A 56 -18.45 -1.53 17.12
N PHE A 57 -17.41 -2.36 17.20
CA PHE A 57 -17.40 -3.70 16.65
C PHE A 57 -18.12 -4.73 17.54
N GLU A 58 -18.57 -4.39 18.74
CA GLU A 58 -19.32 -5.35 19.57
C GLU A 58 -20.76 -5.52 19.06
N ARG A 59 -21.41 -4.41 18.69
CA ARG A 59 -22.84 -4.39 18.36
C ARG A 59 -23.11 -4.45 16.85
N ASP A 60 -22.27 -3.84 16.03
CA ASP A 60 -22.52 -3.64 14.60
C ASP A 60 -21.30 -4.01 13.72
N ARG A 61 -20.74 -5.22 13.89
CA ARG A 61 -19.54 -5.67 13.12
C ARG A 61 -19.70 -5.52 11.61
N ARG A 62 -20.87 -5.83 11.03
CA ARG A 62 -21.11 -5.67 9.59
C ARG A 62 -20.96 -4.22 9.12
N ARG A 63 -21.46 -3.25 9.91
CA ARG A 63 -21.38 -1.83 9.57
C ARG A 63 -19.93 -1.34 9.65
N TYR A 64 -19.29 -1.53 10.80
CA TYR A 64 -17.94 -1.00 11.03
C TYR A 64 -16.85 -1.82 10.33
N GLY A 65 -17.07 -3.11 10.09
CA GLY A 65 -16.25 -3.94 9.20
C GLY A 65 -16.35 -3.49 7.76
N GLY A 66 -17.56 -3.18 7.25
CA GLY A 66 -17.74 -2.59 5.93
C GLY A 66 -17.04 -1.22 5.79
N TYR A 67 -17.07 -0.40 6.85
CA TYR A 67 -16.30 0.84 6.88
C TYR A 67 -14.78 0.59 6.82
N LEU A 68 -14.24 -0.42 7.51
CA LEU A 68 -12.83 -0.79 7.35
C LEU A 68 -12.49 -1.21 5.92
N VAL A 69 -13.36 -1.97 5.26
CA VAL A 69 -13.20 -2.36 3.85
C VAL A 69 -13.14 -1.14 2.94
N HIS A 70 -14.08 -0.19 3.08
CA HIS A 70 -14.09 1.04 2.29
C HIS A 70 -12.88 1.93 2.57
N LEU A 71 -12.43 2.02 3.82
CA LEU A 71 -11.23 2.75 4.17
C LEU A 71 -9.99 2.13 3.52
N GLY A 72 -9.86 0.79 3.59
CA GLY A 72 -8.77 0.05 2.94
C GLY A 72 -8.75 0.28 1.43
N LEU A 73 -9.90 0.19 0.77
CA LEU A 73 -10.04 0.45 -0.66
C LEU A 73 -9.68 1.90 -1.03
N ALA A 74 -10.10 2.89 -0.24
CA ALA A 74 -9.75 4.29 -0.44
C ALA A 74 -8.24 4.51 -0.36
N VAL A 75 -7.57 3.93 0.65
CA VAL A 75 -6.11 4.02 0.82
C VAL A 75 -5.38 3.36 -0.34
N MET A 76 -5.77 2.14 -0.72
CA MET A 76 -5.20 1.41 -1.86
C MET A 76 -5.33 2.23 -3.16
N ALA A 77 -6.50 2.79 -3.43
CA ALA A 77 -6.74 3.57 -4.64
C ALA A 77 -5.83 4.81 -4.71
N VAL A 78 -5.63 5.52 -3.58
CA VAL A 78 -4.68 6.65 -3.54
C VAL A 78 -3.25 6.18 -3.78
N ALA A 79 -2.83 5.06 -3.18
CA ALA A 79 -1.51 4.49 -3.37
C ALA A 79 -1.25 4.09 -4.84
N VAL A 80 -2.17 3.34 -5.45
CA VAL A 80 -2.06 2.91 -6.87
C VAL A 80 -2.00 4.10 -7.82
N VAL A 81 -2.88 5.09 -7.65
CA VAL A 81 -2.85 6.28 -8.52
C VAL A 81 -1.56 7.05 -8.34
N SER A 82 -1.08 7.19 -7.10
CA SER A 82 0.18 7.89 -6.82
C SER A 82 1.37 7.16 -7.45
N ALA A 83 1.46 5.84 -7.27
CA ALA A 83 2.49 5.02 -7.89
C ALA A 83 2.42 5.11 -9.42
N THR A 84 1.23 5.19 -10.02
CA THR A 84 1.09 5.27 -11.48
C THR A 84 1.49 6.64 -12.04
N VAL A 85 1.09 7.72 -11.38
CA VAL A 85 1.24 9.09 -11.90
C VAL A 85 2.60 9.69 -11.55
N TYR A 86 3.16 9.33 -10.40
CA TYR A 86 4.37 9.93 -9.86
C TYR A 86 5.57 8.98 -9.79
N GLN A 87 5.46 7.78 -10.38
CA GLN A 87 6.62 6.91 -10.53
C GLN A 87 7.71 7.62 -11.33
N SER A 88 8.92 7.60 -10.79
CA SER A 88 10.12 8.02 -11.52
C SER A 88 10.85 6.77 -12.00
N GLN A 89 11.35 6.78 -13.22
CA GLN A 89 12.13 5.67 -13.77
C GLN A 89 13.37 6.18 -14.50
N ALA A 90 14.46 5.43 -14.41
CA ALA A 90 15.67 5.69 -15.17
C ALA A 90 16.33 4.38 -15.58
N ARG A 91 17.03 4.43 -16.71
CA ARG A 91 17.88 3.36 -17.23
C ARG A 91 19.29 3.89 -17.34
N GLY A 92 20.22 3.30 -16.59
CA GLY A 92 21.64 3.59 -16.67
C GLY A 92 22.39 2.47 -17.40
N ILE A 93 23.22 2.84 -18.38
CA ILE A 93 24.26 1.96 -18.92
C ILE A 93 25.56 2.52 -18.34
N VAL A 94 26.11 1.84 -17.33
CA VAL A 94 27.14 2.41 -16.45
C VAL A 94 28.34 1.48 -16.30
N ALA A 95 29.53 2.03 -16.42
CA ALA A 95 30.78 1.35 -16.09
C ALA A 95 31.02 1.36 -14.56
N PRO A 96 31.83 0.43 -14.02
CA PRO A 96 32.20 0.46 -12.60
C PRO A 96 32.80 1.82 -12.21
N GLY A 97 32.26 2.43 -11.14
CA GLY A 97 32.59 3.76 -10.66
C GLY A 97 31.67 4.88 -11.17
N GLU A 98 30.84 4.62 -12.20
CA GLU A 98 29.88 5.59 -12.70
C GLU A 98 28.56 5.59 -11.91
N SER A 99 27.75 6.61 -12.14
CA SER A 99 26.46 6.76 -11.47
C SER A 99 25.41 7.36 -12.37
N PHE A 100 24.14 7.14 -12.02
CA PHE A 100 23.00 7.75 -12.69
C PHE A 100 21.94 8.14 -11.65
N GLU A 101 21.01 9.02 -12.03
CA GLU A 101 20.01 9.58 -11.13
C GLU A 101 18.59 9.10 -11.46
N VAL A 102 17.77 8.93 -10.42
CA VAL A 102 16.34 8.60 -10.52
C VAL A 102 15.59 9.11 -9.30
N GLY A 103 14.51 9.89 -9.49
CA GLY A 103 13.63 10.31 -8.39
C GLY A 103 14.34 10.94 -7.17
N GLY A 104 15.42 11.71 -7.42
CA GLY A 104 16.23 12.33 -6.36
C GLY A 104 17.23 11.39 -5.66
N TYR A 105 17.39 10.16 -6.14
CA TYR A 105 18.47 9.25 -5.76
C TYR A 105 19.60 9.29 -6.78
N THR A 106 20.83 9.10 -6.31
CA THR A 106 22.00 8.84 -7.13
C THR A 106 22.44 7.40 -6.89
N LEU A 107 22.43 6.57 -7.93
CA LEU A 107 22.83 5.17 -7.88
C LEU A 107 24.25 5.07 -8.42
N ALA A 108 25.21 4.79 -7.54
CA ALA A 108 26.61 4.59 -7.91
C ALA A 108 26.88 3.09 -8.09
N PHE A 109 27.25 2.70 -9.31
CA PHE A 109 27.56 1.31 -9.64
C PHE A 109 29.03 1.02 -9.32
N GLU A 110 29.29 0.07 -8.44
CA GLU A 110 30.65 -0.28 -8.00
C GLU A 110 31.28 -1.38 -8.84
N GLY A 111 30.46 -2.19 -9.51
CA GLY A 111 30.89 -3.33 -10.31
C GLY A 111 30.04 -4.58 -10.09
N LEU A 112 30.34 -5.61 -10.86
CA LEU A 112 29.70 -6.93 -10.75
C LEU A 112 30.44 -7.81 -9.75
N ARG A 113 29.69 -8.63 -9.02
CA ARG A 113 30.21 -9.66 -8.12
C ARG A 113 29.55 -10.99 -8.47
N GLU A 114 30.36 -12.02 -8.65
CA GLU A 114 29.89 -13.40 -8.78
C GLU A 114 29.97 -14.09 -7.42
N ARG A 115 28.90 -14.78 -7.02
CA ARG A 115 28.88 -15.59 -5.79
C ARG A 115 28.17 -16.92 -6.01
N ALA A 116 28.60 -17.93 -5.27
CA ALA A 116 27.90 -19.21 -5.21
C ALA A 116 26.52 -19.03 -4.56
N GLY A 117 25.47 -19.60 -5.17
CA GLY A 117 24.11 -19.50 -4.65
C GLY A 117 23.91 -20.27 -3.33
N THR A 118 22.91 -19.85 -2.54
CA THR A 118 22.72 -20.27 -1.14
C THR A 118 22.07 -21.64 -0.95
N ALA A 119 21.43 -22.23 -1.96
CA ALA A 119 20.56 -23.39 -1.75
C ALA A 119 21.31 -24.73 -1.81
N ASN A 120 22.01 -25.05 -2.92
CA ASN A 120 22.52 -26.41 -3.17
C ASN A 120 23.80 -26.48 -4.03
N GLY A 121 24.52 -25.37 -4.22
CA GLY A 121 25.75 -25.33 -5.04
C GLY A 121 25.55 -25.55 -6.54
N ILE A 122 24.29 -25.68 -6.99
CA ILE A 122 23.89 -25.76 -8.40
C ILE A 122 23.53 -24.38 -8.99
N GLU A 123 23.70 -23.33 -8.21
CA GLU A 123 23.32 -21.95 -8.51
C GLU A 123 24.55 -21.05 -8.50
N THR A 124 24.62 -20.15 -9.47
CA THR A 124 25.60 -19.06 -9.51
C THR A 124 24.83 -17.75 -9.60
N GLU A 125 25.20 -16.77 -8.79
CA GLU A 125 24.61 -15.44 -8.81
C GLU A 125 25.62 -14.43 -9.33
N VAL A 126 25.18 -13.58 -10.24
CA VAL A 126 25.90 -12.37 -10.64
C VAL A 126 25.08 -11.18 -10.17
N VAL A 127 25.64 -10.38 -9.27
CA VAL A 127 24.98 -9.20 -8.71
C VAL A 127 25.75 -7.93 -9.05
N ALA A 128 25.04 -6.83 -9.28
CA ALA A 128 25.61 -5.50 -9.41
C ALA A 128 25.61 -4.83 -8.04
N ALA A 129 26.79 -4.45 -7.57
CA ALA A 129 26.91 -3.68 -6.33
C ALA A 129 26.55 -2.21 -6.59
N VAL A 130 25.46 -1.73 -5.98
CA VAL A 130 24.94 -0.39 -6.20
C VAL A 130 24.81 0.34 -4.87
N THR A 131 25.63 1.37 -4.67
CA THR A 131 25.48 2.28 -3.52
C THR A 131 24.45 3.35 -3.85
N VAL A 132 23.41 3.48 -3.01
CA VAL A 132 22.32 4.43 -3.19
C VAL A 132 22.54 5.65 -2.29
N ARG A 133 22.54 6.84 -2.89
CA ARG A 133 22.65 8.11 -2.17
C ARG A 133 21.42 9.00 -2.40
N ARG A 134 21.12 9.86 -1.43
CA ARG A 134 20.12 10.93 -1.56
C ARG A 134 20.60 12.15 -0.79
N GLY A 135 20.65 13.30 -1.47
CA GLY A 135 21.13 14.55 -0.86
C GLY A 135 22.61 14.51 -0.42
N GLY A 136 23.42 13.62 -1.01
CA GLY A 136 24.83 13.42 -0.67
C GLY A 136 25.08 12.30 0.35
N ASP A 137 24.08 11.93 1.15
CA ASP A 137 24.21 10.87 2.15
C ASP A 137 23.92 9.48 1.57
N VAL A 138 24.63 8.47 2.06
CA VAL A 138 24.35 7.07 1.72
C VAL A 138 23.10 6.62 2.45
N VAL A 139 22.09 6.19 1.68
CA VAL A 139 20.81 5.68 2.20
C VAL A 139 20.89 4.19 2.43
N THR A 140 21.38 3.45 1.43
CA THR A 140 21.46 1.99 1.44
C THR A 140 22.44 1.48 0.37
N SER A 141 22.70 0.18 0.35
CA SER A 141 23.39 -0.53 -0.72
C SER A 141 22.50 -1.65 -1.22
N LEU A 142 22.35 -1.76 -2.54
CA LEU A 142 21.52 -2.76 -3.21
C LEU A 142 22.38 -3.65 -4.10
N GLU A 143 21.99 -4.92 -4.21
CA GLU A 143 22.67 -5.95 -5.00
C GLU A 143 21.71 -6.63 -5.99
N PRO A 144 21.08 -5.88 -6.92
CA PRO A 144 20.27 -6.49 -7.97
C PRO A 144 21.11 -7.40 -8.85
N GLY A 145 20.54 -8.48 -9.38
CA GLY A 145 21.33 -9.47 -10.09
C GLY A 145 20.56 -10.48 -10.91
N ARG A 146 21.27 -11.53 -11.31
CA ARG A 146 20.74 -12.68 -12.00
C ARG A 146 21.27 -13.95 -11.37
N ARG A 147 20.36 -14.92 -11.19
CA ARG A 147 20.67 -16.25 -10.69
C ARG A 147 20.61 -17.25 -11.83
N PHE A 148 21.68 -17.98 -12.04
CA PHE A 148 21.83 -19.02 -13.05
C PHE A 148 21.77 -20.39 -12.38
N PHE A 149 21.10 -21.33 -13.04
CA PHE A 149 21.01 -22.72 -12.59
C PHE A 149 21.81 -23.61 -13.53
N ARG A 150 22.67 -24.48 -12.99
CA ARG A 150 23.54 -25.37 -13.79
C ARG A 150 22.75 -26.24 -14.78
N ASN A 151 21.55 -26.66 -14.41
CA ASN A 151 20.69 -27.50 -15.26
C ASN A 151 19.96 -26.71 -16.35
N PHE A 152 19.82 -25.39 -16.19
CA PHE A 152 19.07 -24.51 -17.08
C PHE A 152 19.80 -23.15 -17.25
N PRO A 153 21.05 -23.15 -17.78
CA PRO A 153 21.88 -21.95 -17.82
C PRO A 153 21.32 -20.85 -18.74
N GLU A 154 20.50 -21.22 -19.73
CA GLU A 154 19.88 -20.29 -20.67
C GLU A 154 18.66 -19.54 -20.09
N GLN A 155 18.21 -19.90 -18.88
CA GLN A 155 17.03 -19.32 -18.25
C GLN A 155 17.37 -18.69 -16.88
N PRO A 156 18.19 -17.62 -16.84
CA PRO A 156 18.52 -16.96 -15.59
C PRO A 156 17.28 -16.32 -14.95
N MET A 157 17.20 -16.42 -13.62
CA MET A 157 16.18 -15.72 -12.84
C MET A 157 16.67 -14.33 -12.45
N ALA A 158 15.82 -13.33 -12.70
CA ALA A 158 16.01 -11.97 -12.23
C ALA A 158 15.98 -11.91 -10.70
N MET A 159 16.96 -11.25 -10.10
CA MET A 159 16.95 -10.86 -8.68
C MET A 159 16.80 -9.34 -8.64
N VAL A 160 15.59 -8.89 -8.33
CA VAL A 160 15.30 -7.48 -8.09
C VAL A 160 15.63 -7.19 -6.64
N ASP A 161 16.35 -6.11 -6.39
CA ASP A 161 16.58 -5.62 -5.03
C ASP A 161 15.74 -4.37 -4.79
N VAL A 162 15.21 -4.24 -3.58
CA VAL A 162 14.19 -3.25 -3.24
C VAL A 162 14.49 -2.61 -1.89
N ASP A 163 14.67 -1.29 -1.89
CA ASP A 163 14.66 -0.50 -0.67
C ASP A 163 13.23 -0.01 -0.41
N THR A 164 12.59 -0.55 0.63
CA THR A 164 11.18 -0.26 0.96
C THR A 164 11.10 0.82 2.03
N GLY A 165 10.33 1.88 1.73
CA GLY A 165 10.13 3.01 2.62
C GLY A 165 8.66 3.31 2.91
N TRP A 166 8.39 4.16 3.91
CA TRP A 166 7.02 4.59 4.21
C TRP A 166 6.43 5.54 3.16
N ARG A 167 7.28 6.22 2.38
CA ARG A 167 6.86 7.22 1.38
C ARG A 167 7.00 6.70 -0.04
N GLU A 168 8.00 5.87 -0.30
CA GLU A 168 8.31 5.33 -1.62
C GLU A 168 9.21 4.10 -1.48
N ASP A 169 9.22 3.30 -2.53
CA ASP A 169 10.09 2.13 -2.69
C ASP A 169 11.02 2.38 -3.88
N LEU A 170 12.30 2.07 -3.72
CA LEU A 170 13.29 2.08 -4.80
C LEU A 170 13.54 0.64 -5.26
N TYR A 171 13.08 0.32 -6.47
CA TYR A 171 13.34 -0.95 -7.14
C TYR A 171 14.53 -0.79 -8.05
N VAL A 172 15.49 -1.71 -7.97
CA VAL A 172 16.64 -1.75 -8.87
C VAL A 172 16.74 -3.12 -9.53
N PHE A 173 16.97 -3.13 -10.83
CA PHE A 173 17.02 -4.31 -11.65
C PHE A 173 18.26 -4.31 -12.55
N LEU A 174 19.00 -5.43 -12.56
CA LEU A 174 20.11 -5.65 -13.48
C LEU A 174 19.59 -6.28 -14.79
N GLN A 175 19.49 -5.46 -15.83
CA GLN A 175 19.01 -5.90 -17.14
C GLN A 175 20.05 -6.71 -17.90
N GLY A 176 21.34 -6.42 -17.74
CA GLY A 176 22.41 -7.14 -18.42
C GLY A 176 23.75 -6.45 -18.23
N TRP A 177 24.81 -7.02 -18.79
CA TRP A 177 26.15 -6.45 -18.79
C TRP A 177 26.94 -6.94 -20.00
N ASP A 178 27.99 -6.22 -20.38
CA ASP A 178 28.93 -6.60 -21.43
C ASP A 178 30.21 -7.25 -20.88
N ALA A 179 31.14 -7.57 -21.79
CA ALA A 179 32.42 -8.20 -21.45
C ALA A 179 33.36 -7.29 -20.65
N ASP A 180 33.20 -5.97 -20.76
CA ASP A 180 34.00 -4.97 -20.06
C ASP A 180 33.42 -4.65 -18.67
N GLY A 181 32.30 -5.28 -18.30
CA GLY A 181 31.63 -5.11 -17.01
C GLY A 181 30.72 -3.88 -16.94
N VAL A 182 30.41 -3.26 -18.08
CA VAL A 182 29.42 -2.19 -18.16
C VAL A 182 28.04 -2.81 -17.98
N ALA A 183 27.29 -2.32 -16.99
CA ALA A 183 26.00 -2.88 -16.61
C ALA A 183 24.85 -1.98 -17.07
N GLU A 184 23.79 -2.61 -17.57
CA GLU A 184 22.51 -1.96 -17.79
C GLU A 184 21.62 -2.16 -16.55
N ILE A 185 21.34 -1.08 -15.84
CA ILE A 185 20.57 -1.06 -14.60
C ILE A 185 19.31 -0.21 -14.81
N ASN A 186 18.15 -0.80 -14.53
CA ASN A 186 16.88 -0.09 -14.50
C ASN A 186 16.48 0.18 -13.06
N ALA A 187 16.06 1.41 -12.76
CA ALA A 187 15.61 1.80 -11.44
C ALA A 187 14.25 2.49 -11.50
N PHE A 188 13.40 2.19 -10.52
CA PHE A 188 12.04 2.73 -10.39
C PHE A 188 11.82 3.21 -8.96
N VAL A 189 11.35 4.45 -8.81
CA VAL A 189 10.93 5.01 -7.52
C VAL A 189 9.41 5.05 -7.50
N ASN A 190 8.81 4.20 -6.68
CA ASN A 190 7.37 3.98 -6.61
C ASN A 190 6.80 4.57 -5.31
N PRO A 191 6.08 5.70 -5.37
CA PRO A 191 5.54 6.32 -4.17
C PRO A 191 4.37 5.52 -3.57
N LEU A 192 4.29 5.56 -2.23
CA LEU A 192 3.20 5.05 -1.39
C LEU A 192 2.93 3.54 -1.47
N MET A 193 3.90 2.73 -1.89
CA MET A 193 3.70 1.28 -2.00
C MET A 193 3.45 0.61 -0.64
N ALA A 194 4.10 1.06 0.44
CA ALA A 194 3.78 0.63 1.80
C ALA A 194 2.30 0.88 2.18
N TRP A 195 1.70 1.98 1.72
CA TRP A 195 0.30 2.31 1.97
C TRP A 195 -0.67 1.41 1.21
N LEU A 196 -0.28 0.90 0.05
CA LEU A 196 -1.04 -0.11 -0.67
C LEU A 196 -1.21 -1.36 0.20
N TRP A 197 -0.14 -1.81 0.85
CA TRP A 197 -0.18 -2.95 1.78
C TRP A 197 -0.98 -2.66 3.05
N ILE A 198 -0.87 -1.45 3.62
CA ILE A 198 -1.71 -1.05 4.76
C ILE A 198 -3.18 -1.09 4.37
N GLY A 199 -3.54 -0.54 3.20
CA GLY A 199 -4.91 -0.58 2.71
C GLY A 199 -5.41 -2.01 2.45
N ALA A 200 -4.56 -2.89 1.91
CA ALA A 200 -4.88 -4.31 1.74
C ALA A 200 -5.11 -5.01 3.09
N GLY A 201 -4.28 -4.71 4.10
CA GLY A 201 -4.46 -5.20 5.46
C GLY A 201 -5.79 -4.76 6.07
N LEU A 202 -6.15 -3.48 5.92
CA LEU A 202 -7.44 -2.94 6.36
C LEU A 202 -8.62 -3.61 5.64
N TYR A 203 -8.49 -3.84 4.34
CA TYR A 203 -9.50 -4.51 3.53
C TYR A 203 -9.76 -5.93 4.03
N VAL A 204 -8.69 -6.73 4.22
CA VAL A 204 -8.78 -8.10 4.73
C VAL A 204 -9.34 -8.12 6.15
N LEU A 205 -8.84 -7.27 7.05
CA LEU A 205 -9.32 -7.17 8.42
C LEU A 205 -10.81 -6.80 8.47
N GLY A 206 -11.23 -5.81 7.67
CA GLY A 206 -12.63 -5.43 7.54
C GLY A 206 -13.50 -6.59 7.06
N GLY A 207 -13.02 -7.35 6.06
CA GLY A 207 -13.68 -8.57 5.57
C GLY A 207 -13.88 -9.61 6.68
N ILE A 208 -12.82 -9.93 7.44
CA ILE A 208 -12.89 -10.86 8.59
C ILE A 208 -13.94 -10.38 9.59
N VAL A 209 -13.97 -9.08 9.92
CA VAL A 209 -14.95 -8.49 10.84
C VAL A 209 -16.39 -8.60 10.31
N VAL A 210 -16.61 -8.42 9.01
CA VAL A 210 -17.93 -8.57 8.39
C VAL A 210 -18.45 -10.01 8.45
N PHE A 211 -17.57 -10.99 8.23
CA PHE A 211 -17.91 -12.42 8.26
C PHE A 211 -17.97 -13.01 9.67
N ALA A 212 -17.43 -12.32 10.68
CA ALA A 212 -17.53 -12.76 12.06
C ALA A 212 -19.00 -12.87 12.53
N PRO A 213 -19.33 -13.89 13.35
CA PRO A 213 -20.69 -14.07 13.88
C PRO A 213 -21.22 -12.78 14.52
N GLN A 214 -22.44 -12.40 14.20
CA GLN A 214 -23.11 -11.25 14.81
C GLN A 214 -23.83 -11.70 16.08
N PRO A 215 -23.72 -10.97 17.21
CA PRO A 215 -24.63 -11.21 18.32
C PRO A 215 -26.06 -11.00 17.84
N ALA A 216 -26.97 -11.90 18.23
CA ALA A 216 -28.38 -11.81 17.85
C ALA A 216 -28.91 -10.44 18.31
N ARG A 217 -29.42 -9.64 17.37
CA ARG A 217 -30.14 -8.42 17.73
C ARG A 217 -31.38 -8.86 18.49
N GLU A 218 -31.46 -8.50 19.77
CA GLU A 218 -32.68 -8.61 20.54
C GLU A 218 -33.74 -7.81 19.77
N ARG A 219 -34.68 -8.54 19.14
CA ARG A 219 -35.81 -7.91 18.47
C ARG A 219 -36.61 -7.25 19.57
N VAL A 220 -36.55 -5.93 19.65
CA VAL A 220 -37.48 -5.17 20.48
C VAL A 220 -38.85 -5.40 19.88
N THR A 221 -39.61 -6.34 20.45
CA THR A 221 -41.01 -6.56 20.14
C THR A 221 -41.73 -5.26 20.47
N ALA A 222 -42.26 -4.58 19.45
CA ALA A 222 -43.11 -3.42 19.69
C ALA A 222 -44.27 -3.87 20.59
N PRO A 223 -44.64 -3.09 21.63
CA PRO A 223 -45.80 -3.42 22.45
C PRO A 223 -47.01 -3.59 21.54
N ALA A 224 -47.73 -4.70 21.70
CA ALA A 224 -48.91 -4.99 20.92
C ALA A 224 -49.89 -3.82 21.04
N VAL A 225 -50.28 -3.23 19.90
CA VAL A 225 -51.33 -2.22 19.85
C VAL A 225 -52.61 -2.92 20.35
N PRO A 226 -53.22 -2.49 21.47
CA PRO A 226 -54.44 -3.10 21.94
C PRO A 226 -55.53 -2.91 20.87
N PRO A 227 -56.38 -3.92 20.61
CA PRO A 227 -57.45 -3.79 19.63
C PRO A 227 -58.32 -2.60 20.00
N SER A 228 -58.50 -1.67 19.06
CA SER A 228 -59.43 -0.54 19.22
C SER A 228 -60.80 -1.12 19.53
N GLY A 229 -61.33 -0.81 20.72
CA GLY A 229 -62.62 -1.33 21.19
C GLY A 229 -63.68 -1.17 20.11
N ALA A 230 -64.36 -2.26 19.79
CA ALA A 230 -65.52 -2.23 18.92
C ALA A 230 -66.57 -1.31 19.55
N THR A 231 -66.77 -0.13 18.95
CA THR A 231 -67.93 0.70 19.22
C THR A 231 -69.18 -0.09 18.84
N THR A 232 -69.82 -0.71 19.82
CA THR A 232 -71.19 -1.19 19.72
C THR A 232 -72.08 0.01 19.43
N ARG A 233 -72.58 0.13 18.20
CA ARG A 233 -73.75 0.98 17.92
C ARG A 233 -75.00 0.16 18.24
N ALA A 234 -75.82 0.73 19.12
CA ALA A 234 -77.18 0.30 19.44
C ALA A 234 -78.12 0.39 18.23
#